data_AF-A0A8J7Q2X9-F1
#
_entry.id   AF-A0A8J7Q2X9-F1
#
_cell.length_a   1.000
_cell.length_b   1.000
_cell.length_c   1.000
_cell.angle_alpha   90.00
_cell.angle_beta   90.00
_cell.angle_gamma   90.00
#
_symmetry.space_group_name_H-M   'P 1'
#
loop_
_entity.id
_entity.type
_entity.pdbx_description
1 polymer ?
#
loop_
_entity_poly.entity_id
_entity_poly.type
_entity_poly.pdbx_seq_one_letter_code
_entity_poly.pdbx_strand_id
1 'polypeptide(L)' 'NVYVPSAEVTHIGGASTAKASKAMLAEHHRSAYRYLADRHRGWQWTPVLLAIKAGLAVRLKLQTRFDRT' A
#
# COMPACT_ATOMS: atom_id res chain seq x y z
N ASN A 1 7.64 17.33 27.48
CA ASN A 1 8.40 16.14 27.04
C ASN A 1 9.07 15.51 28.24
N VAL A 2 8.81 14.24 28.52
CA VAL A 2 9.44 13.48 29.62
C VAL A 2 10.12 12.28 28.98
N TYR A 3 11.42 12.10 29.26
CA TYR A 3 12.20 10.97 28.76
C TYR A 3 12.17 9.85 29.79
N VAL A 4 11.75 8.66 29.38
CA VAL A 4 11.68 7.47 30.24
C VAL A 4 12.39 6.30 29.54
N PRO A 5 13.67 6.05 29.84
CA PRO A 5 14.47 5.04 29.15
C PRO A 5 14.05 3.60 29.48
N SER A 6 13.36 3.39 30.61
CA SER A 6 12.82 2.10 31.02
C SER A 6 11.48 1.76 30.37
N ALA A 7 10.93 2.65 29.52
CA ALA A 7 9.66 2.41 28.87
C ALA A 7 9.83 1.39 27.73
N GLU A 8 8.91 0.43 27.66
CA GLU A 8 8.82 -0.54 26.57
C GLU A 8 7.56 -0.29 25.75
N VAL A 9 7.65 -0.49 24.43
CA VAL A 9 6.53 -0.29 23.50
C VAL A 9 6.41 -1.51 22.59
N THR A 10 5.22 -2.12 22.58
CA THR A 10 4.90 -3.22 21.67
C THR A 10 4.06 -2.72 20.50
N HIS A 11 4.57 -2.87 19.27
CA HIS A 11 3.79 -2.57 18.07
C HIS A 11 2.92 -3.77 17.68
N ILE A 12 1.63 -3.70 18.01
CA ILE A 12 0.65 -4.76 17.71
C ILE A 12 0.15 -4.78 16.25
N GLY A 13 0.65 -3.86 15.41
CA GLY A 13 0.18 -3.66 14.05
C GLY A 13 -1.16 -2.89 13.96
N GLY A 14 -1.60 -2.63 12.73
CA GLY A 14 -2.85 -1.93 12.48
C GLY A 14 -4.07 -2.84 12.66
N ALA A 15 -4.91 -2.56 13.66
CA ALA A 15 -6.12 -3.34 13.94
C ALA A 15 -7.05 -3.46 12.70
N SER A 16 -7.18 -2.40 11.90
CA SER A 16 -7.97 -2.41 10.66
C SER A 16 -7.32 -3.26 9.55
N THR A 17 -5.99 -3.22 9.43
CA THR A 17 -5.25 -4.02 8.45
C THR A 17 -5.27 -5.50 8.79
N ALA A 18 -5.20 -5.85 10.09
CA ALA A 18 -5.33 -7.24 10.53
C ALA A 18 -6.70 -7.84 10.16
N LYS A 19 -7.78 -7.06 10.29
CA LYS A 19 -9.16 -7.51 9.98
C LYS A 19 -9.50 -7.54 8.50
N ALA A 20 -8.88 -6.66 7.70
CA ALA A 20 -9.24 -6.45 6.30
C ALA A 20 -8.00 -6.33 5.39
N SER A 21 -7.01 -7.21 5.57
CA SER A 21 -5.69 -7.15 4.94
C SER A 21 -5.77 -7.00 3.41
N LYS A 22 -6.60 -7.83 2.75
CA LYS A 22 -6.81 -7.77 1.30
C LYS A 22 -7.38 -6.43 0.81
N ALA A 23 -8.41 -5.91 1.48
CA ALA A 23 -9.02 -4.64 1.12
C ALA A 23 -8.04 -3.49 1.36
N MET A 24 -7.26 -3.56 2.44
CA MET A 24 -6.26 -2.55 2.77
C MET A 24 -5.07 -2.55 1.79
N LEU A 25 -4.61 -3.72 1.35
CA LEU A 25 -3.61 -3.84 0.29
C LEU A 25 -4.11 -3.22 -1.03
N ALA A 26 -5.37 -3.47 -1.39
CA ALA A 26 -5.96 -2.88 -2.59
C ALA A 26 -5.99 -1.34 -2.52
N GLU A 27 -6.44 -0.77 -1.41
CA GLU A 27 -6.47 0.68 -1.22
C GLU A 27 -5.08 1.30 -1.11
N HIS A 28 -4.11 0.58 -0.53
CA HIS A 28 -2.72 1.00 -0.51
C HIS A 28 -2.16 1.12 -1.94
N HIS A 29 -2.36 0.13 -2.81
CA HIS A 29 -1.92 0.24 -4.21
C HIS A 29 -2.68 1.31 -4.99
N ARG A 30 -3.98 1.48 -4.73
CA ARG A 30 -4.80 2.54 -5.35
C ARG A 30 -4.28 3.93 -4.95
N SER A 31 -3.96 4.15 -3.67
CA SER A 31 -3.38 5.42 -3.21
C SER A 31 -1.98 5.65 -3.78
N ALA A 32 -1.14 4.63 -3.86
CA ALA A 32 0.19 4.73 -4.49
C ALA A 32 0.11 5.15 -5.96
N TYR A 33 -0.78 4.52 -6.75
CA TYR A 33 -1.01 4.94 -8.14
C TYR A 33 -1.51 6.38 -8.23
N ARG A 34 -2.48 6.78 -7.39
CA ARG A 34 -2.99 8.16 -7.35
C ARG A 34 -1.88 9.17 -7.07
N TYR A 35 -1.03 8.89 -6.08
CA TYR A 35 0.11 9.75 -5.73
C TYR A 35 1.08 9.93 -6.91
N LEU A 36 1.40 8.85 -7.62
CA LEU A 36 2.30 8.89 -8.77
C LEU A 36 1.67 9.61 -9.96
N ALA A 37 0.41 9.33 -10.27
CA ALA A 37 -0.32 9.99 -11.35
C ALA A 37 -0.48 11.50 -11.13
N ASP A 38 -0.66 11.92 -9.87
CA ASP A 38 -0.73 13.34 -9.52
C ASP A 38 0.60 14.07 -9.77
N ARG A 39 1.74 13.43 -9.46
CA ARG A 39 3.08 14.01 -9.63
C ARG A 39 3.64 13.93 -11.05
N HIS A 40 3.18 12.98 -11.85
CA HIS A 40 3.71 12.71 -13.19
C HIS A 40 2.64 13.00 -14.24
N ARG A 41 2.47 14.30 -14.53
CA ARG A 41 1.44 14.79 -15.46
C ARG A 41 1.98 14.93 -16.88
N GLY A 42 1.09 14.76 -17.86
CA GLY A 42 1.42 14.91 -19.29
C GLY A 42 1.65 13.58 -20.00
N TRP A 43 1.51 13.58 -21.33
CA TRP A 43 1.45 12.36 -22.14
C TRP A 43 2.73 11.52 -22.13
N GLN A 44 3.88 12.15 -21.90
CA GLN A 44 5.16 11.47 -21.77
C GLN A 44 5.18 10.44 -20.62
N TRP A 45 4.38 10.65 -19.57
CA TRP A 45 4.30 9.75 -18.41
C TRP A 45 3.26 8.65 -18.57
N THR A 46 2.36 8.75 -19.55
CA THR A 46 1.32 7.74 -19.81
C THR A 46 1.87 6.30 -19.89
N PRO A 47 2.91 5.99 -20.67
CA PRO A 47 3.43 4.61 -20.73
C PRO A 47 3.93 4.12 -19.37
N VAL A 48 4.62 4.98 -18.61
CA VAL A 48 5.14 4.66 -17.27
C VAL A 48 3.99 4.40 -16.29
N LEU A 49 2.99 5.29 -16.27
CA LEU A 49 1.84 5.15 -15.39
C LEU A 49 1.00 3.90 -15.73
N LEU A 50 0.86 3.56 -17.01
CA LEU A 50 0.22 2.31 -17.43
C LEU A 50 1.00 1.08 -16.93
N ALA A 51 2.33 1.08 -17.07
CA ALA A 51 3.17 0.00 -16.56
C ALA A 51 3.05 -0.15 -15.04
N ILE A 52 3.07 0.96 -14.30
CA ILE A 52 2.90 0.97 -12.84
C ILE A 52 1.52 0.45 -12.45
N LYS A 53 0.46 0.90 -13.13
CA LYS A 53 -0.90 0.43 -12.88
C LYS A 53 -1.02 -1.08 -13.06
N ALA A 54 -0.47 -1.60 -14.15
CA ALA A 54 -0.46 -3.04 -14.43
C ALA A 54 0.36 -3.81 -13.40
N GLY A 55 1.57 -3.33 -13.07
CA GLY A 55 2.44 -3.94 -12.07
C GLY A 55 1.81 -4.00 -10.68
N LEU A 56 1.15 -2.92 -10.24
CA LEU A 56 0.41 -2.90 -8.97
C LEU A 56 -0.75 -3.90 -8.98
N ALA A 57 -1.52 -3.98 -10.07
CA ALA A 57 -2.62 -4.95 -10.18
C ALA A 57 -2.12 -6.41 -10.14
N VAL A 58 -1.04 -6.72 -10.86
CA VAL A 58 -0.41 -8.05 -10.82
C VAL A 58 0.09 -8.37 -9.41
N ARG A 59 0.80 -7.43 -8.77
CA ARG A 59 1.32 -7.59 -7.42
C ARG A 59 0.19 -7.83 -6.41
N LEU A 60 -0.89 -7.05 -6.46
CA LEU A 60 -2.06 -7.27 -5.60
C LEU A 60 -2.64 -8.67 -5.79
N LYS A 61 -2.81 -9.11 -7.05
CA LYS A 61 -3.34 -10.44 -7.35
C LYS A 61 -2.44 -11.54 -6.79
N LEU A 62 -1.12 -11.41 -6.91
CA LEU A 62 -0.17 -12.38 -6.37
C LEU A 62 -0.15 -12.39 -4.84
N GLN A 63 -0.15 -11.21 -4.21
CA GLN A 63 -0.16 -11.07 -2.73
C GLN A 63 -1.42 -11.65 -2.11
N THR A 64 -2.56 -11.53 -2.80
CA THR A 64 -3.87 -11.99 -2.30
C THR A 64 -4.24 -13.39 -2.79
N ARG A 65 -3.39 -14.04 -3.60
CA ARG A 65 -3.64 -15.37 -4.19
C ARG A 65 -3.66 -16.50 -3.15
N PHE A 66 -2.95 -16.32 -2.05
CA PHE A 66 -2.81 -17.31 -0.97
C PHE A 66 -3.38 -16.83 0.36
N ASP A 67 -4.05 -15.67 0.38
CA ASP A 67 -4.84 -15.24 1.53
C ASP A 67 -6.06 -16.16 1.63
N ARG A 68 -5.84 -17.30 2.30
CA ARG A 68 -6.89 -18.22 2.76
C ARG A 68 -7.28 -17.78 4.16
N THR A 69 -8.22 -16.85 4.20
CA THR A 69 -9.12 -16.62 5.33
C THR A 69 -10.52 -16.71 4.80
#